data_AF-A0A922SBG5-F1
#
_entry.id   AF-A0A922SBG5-F1
#
_cell.length_a   1.000
_cell.length_b   1.000
_cell.length_c   1.000
_cell.angle_alpha   90.00
_cell.angle_beta   90.00
_cell.angle_gamma   90.00
#
_symmetry.space_group_name_H-M   'P 1'
#
loop_
_entity.id
_entity.type
_entity.pdbx_description
1 polymer ?
#
loop_
_entity_poly.entity_id
_entity_poly.type
_entity_poly.pdbx_seq_one_letter_code
_entity_poly.pdbx_strand_id
1 'polypeptide(L)'
;MGFLGSWEQKGADAISEKRDKRHKKNIVVPVTVRGHAEVRVELQMERWAARGGSVRLRCVHDVPPHLLDKVVFLRHGTKIFQYIRDRKPPYRNFTTPGAVLNVSE
;
A
#
# COMPACT_ATOMS: atom_id res chain seq x y z
N MET A 1 0.79 -18.73 30.34
CA MET A 1 -0.48 -18.00 30.53
C MET A 1 -0.80 -17.34 29.20
N GLY A 2 -1.56 -17.99 28.31
CA GLY A 2 -3.02 -17.89 28.16
C GLY A 2 -3.36 -16.58 27.42
N PHE A 3 -3.80 -16.57 26.16
CA PHE A 3 -5.05 -17.15 25.66
C PHE A 3 -4.98 -17.52 24.16
N LEU A 4 -5.49 -18.71 23.85
CA LEU A 4 -5.92 -19.17 22.52
C LEU A 4 -7.20 -18.42 22.11
N GLY A 5 -7.22 -17.86 20.90
CA GLY A 5 -8.44 -17.56 20.16
C GLY A 5 -8.61 -18.61 19.06
N SER A 6 -9.41 -19.63 19.33
CA SER A 6 -9.83 -20.67 18.38
C SER A 6 -10.94 -20.12 17.48
N TRP A 7 -10.81 -20.29 16.17
CA TRP A 7 -11.92 -20.16 15.22
C TRP A 7 -11.97 -21.46 14.40
N GLU A 8 -13.10 -22.16 14.50
CA GLU A 8 -13.38 -23.41 13.79
C GLU A 8 -14.24 -23.11 12.57
N GLN A 9 -13.74 -23.44 11.38
CA GLN A 9 -14.56 -23.60 10.18
C GLN A 9 -14.32 -25.01 9.63
N LYS A 10 -15.40 -25.80 9.70
CA LYS A 10 -15.47 -27.18 9.22
C LYS A 10 -15.44 -27.21 7.69
N GLY A 11 -14.54 -28.06 7.17
CA GLY A 11 -14.70 -28.86 5.96
C GLY A 11 -14.96 -28.15 4.63
N ALA A 12 -13.95 -28.13 3.76
CA ALA A 12 -14.05 -28.60 2.38
C ALA A 12 -12.65 -28.64 1.75
N ASP A 13 -12.22 -29.84 1.38
CA ASP A 13 -11.30 -30.15 0.29
C ASP A 13 -9.99 -29.36 0.18
N ALA A 14 -8.92 -29.97 0.70
CA ALA A 14 -7.55 -29.57 0.44
C ALA A 14 -7.19 -29.84 -1.04
N ILE A 15 -7.60 -28.95 -1.93
CA ILE A 15 -6.97 -28.83 -3.25
C ILE A 15 -5.64 -28.13 -3.04
N SER A 16 -4.60 -28.95 -2.89
CA SER A 16 -3.19 -28.65 -3.20
C SER A 16 -2.93 -27.18 -3.54
N GLU A 17 -2.60 -26.37 -2.52
CA GLU A 17 -2.05 -25.02 -2.67
C GLU A 17 -0.63 -25.15 -3.26
N LYS A 18 -0.54 -25.50 -4.54
CA LYS A 18 0.61 -25.14 -5.36
C LYS A 18 0.55 -23.62 -5.43
N ARG A 19 1.20 -22.96 -4.46
CA ARG A 19 1.50 -21.54 -4.50
C ARG A 19 2.17 -21.24 -5.81
N ASP A 20 1.37 -20.76 -6.77
CA ASP A 20 1.83 -20.20 -8.01
C ASP A 20 2.60 -18.91 -7.66
N LYS A 21 3.88 -19.09 -7.30
CA LYS A 21 4.83 -18.01 -7.00
C LYS A 21 5.18 -17.20 -8.26
N ARG A 22 4.57 -17.47 -9.42
CA ARG A 22 5.11 -17.10 -10.72
C ARG A 22 4.57 -15.79 -11.29
N HIS A 23 3.58 -15.13 -10.65
CA HIS A 23 2.94 -13.93 -11.23
C HIS A 23 2.77 -12.73 -10.30
N LYS A 24 3.50 -12.65 -9.18
CA LYS A 24 3.54 -11.44 -8.35
C LYS A 24 4.39 -10.35 -9.02
N LYS A 25 3.90 -9.83 -10.15
CA LYS A 25 4.52 -8.74 -10.89
C LYS A 25 4.11 -7.44 -10.20
N ASN A 26 5.05 -6.86 -9.45
CA ASN A 26 4.86 -5.51 -8.92
C ASN A 26 4.78 -4.54 -10.11
N ILE A 27 3.71 -3.75 -10.15
CA ILE A 27 3.65 -2.61 -11.07
C ILE A 27 4.55 -1.54 -10.46
N VAL A 28 5.49 -1.05 -11.27
CA VAL A 28 6.32 0.12 -10.97
C VAL A 28 5.91 1.20 -11.95
N VAL A 29 5.44 2.34 -11.44
CA VAL A 29 5.09 3.49 -12.28
C VAL A 29 6.06 4.62 -11.96
N PRO A 30 6.98 4.99 -12.86
CA PRO A 30 7.86 6.13 -12.67
C PRO A 30 7.08 7.43 -12.90
N VAL A 31 7.21 8.37 -11.97
CA VAL A 31 6.65 9.71 -12.05
C VAL A 31 7.79 10.71 -11.88
N THR A 32 7.99 11.55 -12.89
CA THR A 32 8.93 12.69 -12.84
C THR A 32 8.15 13.97 -12.57
N VAL A 33 8.43 14.63 -11.45
CA VAL A 33 7.83 15.93 -11.12
C VAL A 33 8.78 17.03 -11.57
N ARG A 34 8.33 17.98 -12.41
CA ARG A 34 9.15 19.14 -12.82
C ARG A 34 9.04 20.26 -11.80
N GLY A 35 10.15 20.55 -11.11
CA GLY A 35 10.30 21.71 -10.22
C GLY A 35 11.59 21.61 -9.38
N HIS A 36 12.58 22.44 -9.70
CA HIS A 36 13.87 22.67 -9.01
C HIS A 36 14.85 21.49 -8.76
N ALA A 37 14.44 20.23 -8.91
CA ALA A 37 15.32 19.07 -9.06
C ALA A 37 14.58 17.99 -9.86
N GLU A 38 15.27 17.23 -10.70
CA GLU A 38 14.70 16.02 -11.27
C GLU A 38 14.57 14.99 -10.14
N VAL A 39 13.34 14.66 -9.77
CA VAL A 39 13.03 13.68 -8.72
C VAL A 39 12.44 12.44 -9.37
N ARG A 40 12.94 11.26 -8.99
CA ARG A 40 12.39 9.97 -9.41
C ARG A 40 11.48 9.45 -8.32
N VAL A 41 10.21 9.26 -8.66
CA VAL A 41 9.22 8.64 -7.77
C VAL A 41 8.65 7.41 -8.45
N GLU A 42 8.54 6.32 -7.70
CA GLU A 42 8.00 5.04 -8.15
C GLU A 42 6.92 4.55 -7.20
N LEU A 43 5.74 4.23 -7.75
CA LEU A 43 4.72 3.50 -7.02
C LEU A 43 4.92 1.99 -7.24
N GLN A 44 5.27 1.27 -6.18
CA GLN A 44 5.34 -0.19 -6.16
C GLN A 44 4.07 -0.76 -5.52
N MET A 45 3.35 -1.59 -6.29
CA MET A 45 2.17 -2.30 -5.79
C MET A 45 1.91 -3.61 -6.52
N GLU A 46 1.15 -4.50 -5.90
CA GLU A 46 0.65 -5.71 -6.55
C GLU A 46 -0.34 -5.34 -7.66
N ARG A 47 -0.26 -6.04 -8.80
CA ARG A 47 -1.13 -5.75 -9.96
C ARG A 47 -2.61 -5.99 -9.68
N TRP A 48 -2.94 -6.98 -8.85
CA TRP A 48 -4.30 -7.36 -8.51
C TRP A 48 -4.38 -7.82 -7.06
N ALA A 49 -5.52 -7.60 -6.42
CA ALA A 49 -5.87 -8.17 -5.13
C ALA A 49 -6.95 -9.24 -5.33
N ALA A 50 -6.89 -10.34 -4.59
CA ALA A 50 -8.05 -11.24 -4.48
C ALA A 50 -9.22 -10.50 -3.81
N ARG A 51 -10.46 -10.91 -4.09
CA ARG A 51 -11.64 -10.32 -3.43
C ARG A 51 -11.56 -10.56 -1.92
N GLY A 52 -11.61 -9.49 -1.12
CA GLY A 52 -11.40 -9.55 0.34
C GLY A 52 -9.93 -9.65 0.77
N GLY A 53 -8.99 -9.69 -0.17
CA GLY A 53 -7.56 -9.62 0.10
C GLY A 53 -7.08 -8.18 0.30
N SER A 54 -5.77 -8.02 0.49
CA SER A 54 -5.11 -6.73 0.66
C SER A 54 -3.93 -6.60 -0.29
N VAL A 55 -3.58 -5.36 -0.62
CA VAL A 55 -2.38 -5.03 -1.39
C VAL A 55 -1.62 -3.94 -0.67
N ARG A 56 -0.29 -3.96 -0.79
CA ARG A 56 0.58 -2.94 -0.22
C ARG A 56 0.94 -1.94 -1.31
N LEU A 57 0.76 -0.65 -1.00
CA LEU A 57 1.22 0.46 -1.81
C LEU A 57 2.51 1.00 -1.20
N ARG A 58 3.60 1.07 -1.99
CA ARG A 58 4.88 1.60 -1.54
C ARG A 58 5.32 2.72 -2.46
N CYS A 59 5.61 3.88 -1.88
CA CYS A 59 6.26 4.99 -2.57
C CYS A 59 7.77 4.81 -2.42
N VAL A 60 8.49 4.64 -3.53
CA VAL A 60 9.95 4.62 -3.59
C VAL A 60 10.38 5.93 -4.25
N HIS A 61 11.29 6.67 -3.63
CA HIS A 61 11.77 7.93 -4.18
C HIS A 61 13.23 8.15 -3.86
N ASP A 62 13.90 8.97 -4.66
CA ASP A 62 15.29 9.41 -4.44
C ASP A 62 15.40 10.71 -3.64
N VAL A 63 14.27 11.30 -3.22
CA VAL A 63 14.26 12.50 -2.38
C VAL A 63 14.90 12.22 -1.00
N PRO A 64 15.92 12.98 -0.58
CA PRO A 64 16.46 12.89 0.76
C PRO A 64 15.37 13.10 1.83
N PRO A 65 15.37 12.35 2.95
CA PRO A 65 14.29 12.44 3.95
C PRO A 65 14.06 13.85 4.51
N HIS A 66 15.12 14.67 4.60
CA HIS A 66 15.05 16.06 5.06
C HIS A 66 14.48 17.04 4.02
N LEU A 67 14.24 16.61 2.78
CA LEU A 67 13.54 17.39 1.75
C LEU A 67 12.12 16.85 1.48
N LEU A 68 11.79 15.66 1.99
CA LEU A 68 10.47 15.07 1.84
C LEU A 68 9.46 15.75 2.79
N ASP A 69 8.71 16.70 2.25
CA ASP A 69 7.68 17.41 3.01
C ASP A 69 6.35 16.63 3.08
N LYS A 70 6.00 15.96 1.98
CA LYS A 70 4.66 15.40 1.81
C LYS A 70 4.62 14.26 0.81
N VAL A 71 3.87 13.22 1.16
CA VAL A 71 3.54 12.10 0.25
C VAL A 71 2.03 11.92 0.21
N VAL A 72 1.45 11.74 -0.99
CA VAL A 72 0.02 11.56 -1.18
C VAL A 72 -0.23 10.42 -2.15
N PHE A 73 -1.07 9.46 -1.74
CA PHE A 73 -1.60 8.46 -2.68
C PHE A 73 -2.93 8.93 -3.20
N LEU A 74 -3.08 8.86 -4.52
CA LEU A 74 -4.29 9.21 -5.24
C LEU A 74 -4.87 7.96 -5.90
N ARG A 75 -6.19 7.83 -5.89
CA ARG A 75 -6.95 6.86 -6.69
C ARG A 75 -7.95 7.64 -7.53
N HIS A 76 -7.85 7.54 -8.85
CA HIS A 76 -8.71 8.28 -9.80
C HIS A 76 -8.79 9.80 -9.48
N GLY A 77 -7.67 10.40 -9.05
CA GLY A 77 -7.60 11.82 -8.68
C GLY A 77 -8.06 12.15 -7.25
N THR A 78 -8.66 11.20 -6.52
CA THR A 78 -9.07 11.38 -5.12
C THR A 78 -7.97 10.93 -4.16
N LYS A 79 -7.71 11.73 -3.12
CA LYS A 79 -6.74 11.38 -2.07
C LYS A 79 -7.28 10.20 -1.26
N ILE A 80 -6.46 9.15 -1.13
CA ILE A 80 -6.76 7.99 -0.30
C ILE A 80 -5.86 7.94 0.94
N PHE A 81 -4.66 8.51 0.84
CA PHE A 81 -3.70 8.62 1.94
C PHE A 81 -2.86 9.88 1.81
N GLN A 82 -2.45 10.43 2.96
CA GLN A 82 -1.54 11.55 3.04
C GLN A 82 -0.59 11.42 4.22
N TYR A 83 0.69 11.65 3.95
CA TYR A 83 1.72 11.90 4.94
C TYR A 83 2.22 13.34 4.79
N ILE A 84 2.32 14.06 5.90
CA ILE A 84 2.94 15.40 5.98
C ILE A 84 3.93 15.36 7.12
N ARG A 85 5.18 15.73 6.84
CA ARG A 85 6.24 15.84 7.83
C ARG A 85 5.89 16.94 8.84
N ASP A 86 6.30 16.75 10.09
CA ASP A 86 6.12 17.72 11.20
C ASP A 86 4.66 18.04 11.57
N ARG A 87 3.68 17.32 11.02
CA ARG A 87 2.27 17.43 11.44
C ARG A 87 1.94 16.42 12.54
N LYS A 88 1.00 16.79 13.43
CA LYS A 88 0.38 15.88 14.42
C LYS A 88 -1.14 15.80 14.17
N PRO A 89 -1.70 14.64 13.77
CA PRO A 89 -1.01 13.43 13.34
C PRO A 89 -0.33 13.60 11.96
N PRO A 90 0.79 12.88 11.71
CA PRO A 90 1.52 12.98 10.44
C PRO A 90 0.79 12.27 9.30
N TYR A 91 -0.03 11.27 9.63
CA TYR A 91 -0.80 10.49 8.68
C TYR A 91 -2.28 10.89 8.69
N ARG A 92 -2.87 10.90 7.50
CA ARG A 92 -4.31 11.07 7.31
C ARG A 92 -4.81 10.09 6.27
N ASN A 93 -5.76 9.26 6.69
CA ASN A 93 -6.48 8.35 5.82
C ASN A 93 -7.77 9.02 5.34
N PHE A 94 -8.15 8.75 4.09
CA PHE A 94 -9.42 9.19 3.54
C PHE A 94 -10.29 7.96 3.26
N THR A 95 -11.59 8.08 3.53
CA THR A 95 -12.55 7.02 3.26
C THR A 95 -12.64 6.76 1.77
N THR A 96 -12.38 5.51 1.37
CA THR A 96 -12.51 5.05 0.00
C THR A 96 -13.64 4.03 -0.06
N PRO A 97 -14.70 4.25 -0.86
CA PRO A 97 -15.78 3.28 -0.97
C PRO A 97 -15.26 1.89 -1.37
N GLY A 98 -15.61 0.87 -0.58
CA GLY A 98 -15.24 -0.52 -0.82
C GLY A 98 -13.79 -0.89 -0.49
N ALA A 99 -13.02 -0.02 0.17
CA ALA A 99 -11.64 -0.33 0.58
C ALA A 99 -11.29 0.30 1.94
N VAL A 100 -10.53 -0.43 2.75
CA VAL A 100 -9.97 0.06 4.01
C VAL A 100 -8.47 0.25 3.83
N LEU A 101 -7.97 1.41 4.24
CA LEU A 101 -6.56 1.77 4.11
C LEU A 101 -5.91 1.74 5.48
N ASN A 102 -4.91 0.88 5.63
CA ASN A 102 -4.15 0.70 6.85
C ASN A 102 -2.71 1.17 6.63
N VAL A 103 -2.13 1.81 7.64
CA VAL A 103 -0.71 2.16 7.64
C VAL A 103 0.05 0.97 8.24
N SER A 104 1.02 0.44 7.50
CA SER A 104 1.95 -0.57 8.01
C SER A 104 3.34 0.06 8.06
N GLU A 105 3.96 0.09 9.24
CA GLU A 105 5.39 0.41 9.39
C GLU A 105 6.29 -0.62 8.70
#